data_AF-A0A2C6LG35-F1
#
_entry.id   AF-A0A2C6LG35-F1
#
_cell.length_a   1.000
_cell.length_b   1.000
_cell.length_c   1.000
_cell.angle_alpha   90.00
_cell.angle_beta   90.00
_cell.angle_gamma   90.00
#
_symmetry.space_group_name_H-M   'P 1'
#
loop_
_entity.id
_entity.type
_entity.pdbx_description
1 polymer ?
#
loop_
_entity_poly.entity_id
_entity_poly.type
_entity_poly.pdbx_seq_one_letter_code
_entity_poly.pdbx_strand_id
1 'polypeptide(L)'
;MRPLYDSLYDILGLDHTQKYLERNMIEIAPLAYMRGRTLEDAFIILDEAQNTTPEQMKMFLTRLGFGSKAVITGDITQIDLPKGTSSGLVDAKRVLEGVKGIAFQWMTGADIVRHPLVMEIIRAYEQQAEQ
;
A
#
# COMPACT_ATOMS: atom_id res chain seq x y z
N MET A 1 -1.54 6.95 -10.26
CA MET A 1 -2.25 8.17 -9.82
C MET A 1 -3.71 8.15 -10.25
N ARG A 2 -4.03 8.19 -11.56
CA ARG A 2 -5.43 8.21 -12.06
C ARG A 2 -6.37 7.14 -11.48
N PRO A 3 -5.96 5.87 -11.30
CA PRO A 3 -6.85 4.84 -10.72
C PRO A 3 -7.37 5.14 -9.32
N LEU A 4 -6.57 5.84 -8.48
CA LEU A 4 -7.01 6.24 -7.14
C LEU A 4 -8.07 7.34 -7.21
N TYR A 5 -7.89 8.33 -8.10
CA TYR A 5 -8.89 9.38 -8.31
C TYR A 5 -10.20 8.79 -8.84
N ASP A 6 -10.11 7.89 -9.82
CA ASP A 6 -11.28 7.21 -10.38
C ASP A 6 -12.03 6.44 -9.29
N SER A 7 -11.32 5.68 -8.45
CA SER A 7 -11.90 4.95 -7.32
C SER A 7 -12.58 5.88 -6.30
N LEU A 8 -11.97 7.03 -6.01
CA LEU A 8 -12.58 8.02 -5.12
C LEU A 8 -13.84 8.65 -5.74
N TYR A 9 -13.81 8.94 -7.04
CA TYR A 9 -14.98 9.46 -7.76
C TYR A 9 -16.13 8.45 -7.75
N ASP A 10 -15.85 7.15 -7.90
CA ASP A 10 -16.87 6.11 -7.85
C ASP A 10 -17.51 5.96 -6.46
N ILE A 11 -16.71 6.11 -5.39
CA ILE A 11 -17.17 5.91 -4.00
C ILE A 11 -17.85 7.18 -3.43
N LEU A 12 -17.25 8.34 -3.65
CA LEU A 12 -17.66 9.61 -3.02
C LEU A 12 -18.42 10.53 -3.98
N GLY A 13 -18.33 10.28 -5.28
CA GLY A 13 -18.77 11.21 -6.33
C GLY A 13 -17.72 12.27 -6.64
N LEU A 14 -17.82 12.85 -7.84
CA LEU A 14 -16.89 13.86 -8.36
C LEU A 14 -16.80 15.08 -7.44
N ASP A 15 -17.94 15.68 -7.09
CA ASP A 15 -18.00 16.94 -6.34
C ASP A 15 -17.43 16.81 -4.91
N HIS A 16 -17.77 15.74 -4.19
CA HIS A 16 -17.25 15.51 -2.84
C HIS A 16 -15.75 15.23 -2.87
N THR A 17 -15.29 14.42 -3.82
CA THR A 17 -13.86 14.11 -3.97
C THR A 17 -13.05 15.37 -4.22
N GLN A 18 -13.48 16.22 -5.17
CA GLN A 18 -12.81 17.49 -5.44
C GLN A 18 -12.79 18.39 -4.20
N LYS A 19 -13.93 18.55 -3.52
CA LYS A 19 -14.02 19.33 -2.27
C LYS A 19 -13.09 18.82 -1.17
N TYR A 20 -12.92 17.51 -1.04
CA TYR A 20 -12.06 16.91 -0.01
C TYR A 20 -10.58 17.07 -0.34
N LEU A 21 -10.21 16.96 -1.61
CA LEU A 21 -8.85 17.22 -2.09
C LEU A 21 -8.48 18.70 -1.91
N GLU A 22 -9.36 19.62 -2.34
CA GLU A 22 -9.13 21.07 -2.20
C GLU A 22 -8.98 21.53 -0.76
N ARG A 23 -9.71 20.87 0.17
CA ARG A 23 -9.62 21.13 1.61
C ARG A 23 -8.47 20.39 2.30
N ASN A 24 -7.66 19.63 1.56
CA ASN A 24 -6.61 18.76 2.09
C ASN A 24 -7.11 17.75 3.15
N MET A 25 -8.39 17.34 3.08
CA MET A 25 -8.89 16.21 3.89
C MET A 25 -8.41 14.88 3.32
N ILE A 26 -8.27 14.79 2.00
CA ILE A 26 -7.65 13.67 1.31
C ILE A 26 -6.39 14.20 0.63
N GLU A 27 -5.27 13.53 0.85
CA GLU A 27 -4.01 13.83 0.18
C GLU A 27 -3.52 12.56 -0.52
N ILE A 28 -3.24 12.67 -1.82
CA ILE A 28 -2.58 11.62 -2.61
C ILE A 28 -1.21 12.14 -3.00
N ALA A 29 -0.17 11.58 -2.40
CA ALA A 29 1.19 12.04 -2.58
C ALA A 29 2.16 10.87 -2.74
N PRO A 30 3.23 11.03 -3.54
CA PRO A 30 4.27 10.01 -3.63
C PRO A 30 5.06 9.95 -2.33
N LEU A 31 5.66 8.78 -2.04
CA LEU A 31 6.42 8.53 -0.82
C LEU A 31 7.49 9.60 -0.51
N ALA A 32 8.13 10.16 -1.54
CA ALA A 32 9.15 11.20 -1.40
C ALA A 32 8.65 12.47 -0.68
N TYR A 33 7.35 12.78 -0.75
CA TYR A 33 6.75 13.95 -0.11
C TYR A 33 6.65 13.81 1.40
N MET A 34 6.80 12.59 1.93
CA MET A 34 6.78 12.33 3.37
C MET A 34 8.06 12.79 4.06
N ARG A 35 9.13 13.06 3.29
CA ARG A 35 10.41 13.49 3.83
C ARG A 35 10.28 14.79 4.60
N GLY A 36 10.73 14.79 5.87
CA GLY A 36 10.71 15.98 6.72
C GLY A 36 9.34 16.37 7.26
N ARG A 37 8.29 15.59 6.99
CA ARG A 37 6.95 15.80 7.56
C ARG A 37 6.76 15.05 8.86
N THR A 38 5.83 15.51 9.68
CA THR A 38 5.23 14.74 10.76
C THR A 38 3.74 14.65 10.43
N LEU A 39 3.20 13.44 10.45
CA LEU A 39 1.80 13.16 10.11
C LEU A 39 1.05 12.98 11.43
N GLU A 40 0.41 14.03 11.91
CA GLU A 40 -0.41 14.04 13.14
C GLU A 40 -1.90 13.99 12.80
N ASP A 41 -2.71 13.39 13.67
CA ASP A 41 -4.16 13.26 13.55
C ASP A 41 -4.65 12.78 12.17
N ALA A 42 -3.91 11.85 11.55
CA ALA A 42 -4.14 11.38 10.20
C ALA A 42 -4.29 9.85 10.10
N PHE A 43 -5.05 9.40 9.10
CA PHE A 43 -5.07 8.00 8.68
C PHE A 43 -4.31 7.88 7.36
N ILE A 44 -3.23 7.11 7.36
CA ILE A 44 -2.29 7.02 6.23
C ILE A 44 -2.31 5.62 5.64
N ILE A 45 -2.34 5.52 4.32
CA ILE A 45 -2.17 4.27 3.59
C ILE A 45 -0.91 4.39 2.74
N LEU A 46 0.06 3.50 2.97
CA LEU A 46 1.18 3.31 2.08
C LEU A 46 0.94 2.06 1.24
N ASP A 47 0.63 2.26 -0.03
CA ASP A 47 0.35 1.17 -0.97
C ASP A 47 1.59 0.78 -1.78
N GLU A 48 1.59 -0.45 -2.30
CA GLU A 48 2.70 -1.05 -3.07
C GLU A 48 4.04 -1.02 -2.31
N ALA A 49 3.98 -1.23 -0.99
CA ALA A 49 5.11 -1.04 -0.09
C ALA A 49 6.26 -2.02 -0.33
N GLN A 50 6.02 -3.13 -1.05
CA GLN A 50 7.07 -4.06 -1.47
C GLN A 50 8.14 -3.36 -2.33
N ASN A 51 7.78 -2.28 -3.01
CA ASN A 51 8.66 -1.47 -3.88
C ASN A 51 9.40 -0.36 -3.12
N THR A 52 9.35 -0.35 -1.80
CA THR A 52 10.17 0.56 -0.98
C THR A 52 11.52 -0.08 -0.65
N THR A 53 12.55 0.73 -0.47
CA THR A 53 13.80 0.27 0.17
C THR A 53 13.67 0.33 1.71
N PRO A 54 14.54 -0.36 2.49
CA PRO A 54 14.54 -0.27 3.94
C PRO A 54 14.70 1.17 4.45
N GLU A 55 15.51 1.99 3.78
CA GLU A 55 15.68 3.41 4.12
C GLU A 55 14.41 4.21 3.89
N GLN A 56 13.70 3.95 2.79
CA GLN A 56 12.43 4.60 2.48
C GLN A 56 11.32 4.19 3.45
N MET A 57 11.25 2.90 3.79
CA MET A 57 10.31 2.38 4.78
C MET A 57 10.57 2.97 6.16
N LYS A 58 11.83 2.98 6.61
CA LYS A 58 12.22 3.63 7.88
C LYS A 58 11.93 5.14 7.86
N MET A 59 12.22 5.80 6.74
CA MET A 59 11.90 7.22 6.56
C MET A 59 10.41 7.46 6.77
N PHE A 60 9.54 6.67 6.15
CA PHE A 60 8.09 6.76 6.28
C PHE A 60 7.58 6.50 7.70
N LEU A 61 7.97 5.36 8.29
CA LEU A 61 7.50 4.95 9.62
C LEU A 61 7.84 5.98 10.70
N THR A 62 8.98 6.65 10.57
CA THR A 62 9.40 7.71 11.50
C THR A 62 8.70 9.06 11.27
N ARG A 63 7.77 9.17 10.31
CA ARG A 63 6.93 10.38 10.13
C ARG A 63 5.61 10.28 10.90
N LEU A 64 5.23 9.11 11.42
CA LEU A 64 3.98 8.93 12.16
C LEU A 64 4.03 9.73 13.47
N GLY A 65 3.14 10.70 13.59
CA GLY A 65 2.96 11.54 14.78
C GLY A 65 1.83 11.05 15.68
N PHE A 66 1.49 11.87 16.69
CA PHE A 66 0.41 11.56 17.63
C PHE A 66 -0.96 11.54 16.94
N GLY A 67 -1.88 10.73 17.47
CA GLY A 67 -3.24 10.60 16.93
C GLY A 67 -3.33 9.85 15.60
N SER A 68 -2.20 9.54 14.95
CA SER A 68 -2.18 8.95 13.62
C SER A 68 -2.22 7.43 13.64
N LYS A 69 -2.74 6.87 12.55
CA LYS A 69 -2.70 5.43 12.23
C LYS A 69 -2.22 5.23 10.81
N ALA A 70 -1.43 4.19 10.58
CA ALA A 70 -0.99 3.83 9.25
C ALA A 70 -1.35 2.38 8.93
N VAL A 71 -1.73 2.16 7.67
CA VAL A 71 -1.87 0.84 7.06
C VAL A 71 -0.86 0.77 5.92
N ILE A 72 -0.06 -0.29 5.89
CA ILE A 72 0.97 -0.51 4.87
C ILE A 72 0.57 -1.78 4.11
N THR A 73 0.36 -1.66 2.81
CA THR A 73 -0.08 -2.75 1.93
C THR A 73 0.99 -3.07 0.90
N GLY A 74 1.03 -4.33 0.47
CA GLY A 74 1.95 -4.77 -0.58
C GLY A 74 1.98 -6.28 -0.76
N ASP A 75 2.48 -6.73 -1.90
CA ASP A 75 2.65 -8.14 -2.26
C ASP A 75 4.14 -8.48 -2.33
N ILE A 76 4.64 -9.25 -1.36
CA ILE A 76 6.05 -9.64 -1.29
C ILE A 76 6.53 -10.51 -2.47
N THR A 77 5.62 -11.06 -3.26
CA THR A 77 5.95 -11.84 -4.47
C THR A 77 6.18 -10.96 -5.70
N GLN A 78 5.77 -9.69 -5.65
CA GLN A 78 5.82 -8.72 -6.76
C GLN A 78 6.79 -7.57 -6.47
N ILE A 79 7.99 -7.89 -5.97
CA ILE A 79 9.02 -6.89 -5.69
C ILE A 79 9.63 -6.41 -7.01
N ASP A 80 9.39 -5.15 -7.34
CA ASP A 80 9.97 -4.45 -8.48
C ASP A 80 11.04 -3.45 -8.01
N LEU A 81 12.19 -4.00 -7.59
CA LEU A 81 13.35 -3.23 -7.15
C LEU A 81 14.59 -3.61 -7.96
N PRO A 82 15.57 -2.70 -8.11
CA PRO A 82 16.86 -3.02 -8.74
C PRO A 82 17.50 -4.25 -8.10
N LYS A 83 18.06 -5.14 -8.92
CA LYS A 83 18.70 -6.39 -8.46
C LYS A 83 19.68 -6.12 -7.32
N GLY A 84 19.57 -6.92 -6.25
CA GLY A 84 20.39 -6.79 -5.04
C GLY A 84 19.84 -5.79 -4.01
N THR A 85 18.79 -5.03 -4.34
CA THR A 85 18.10 -4.16 -3.38
C THR A 85 17.08 -4.98 -2.60
N SER A 86 17.16 -4.94 -1.26
CA SER A 86 16.16 -5.59 -0.41
C SER A 86 14.87 -4.76 -0.36
N SER A 87 13.73 -5.42 -0.20
CA SER A 87 12.46 -4.74 0.02
C SER A 87 12.34 -4.23 1.45
N GLY A 88 11.91 -2.98 1.60
CA GLY A 88 11.61 -2.34 2.87
C GLY A 88 10.42 -2.97 3.59
N LEU A 89 9.44 -3.52 2.86
CA LEU A 89 8.32 -4.25 3.47
C LEU A 89 8.79 -5.56 4.11
N VAL A 90 9.63 -6.31 3.40
CA VAL A 90 10.21 -7.56 3.91
C VAL A 90 11.12 -7.29 5.11
N ASP A 91 11.95 -6.24 5.03
CA ASP A 91 12.81 -5.83 6.13
C ASP A 91 12.00 -5.36 7.35
N ALA A 92 10.97 -4.53 7.16
CA ALA A 92 10.11 -4.04 8.22
C ALA A 92 9.40 -5.19 8.96
N LYS A 93 8.94 -6.21 8.24
CA LYS A 93 8.39 -7.42 8.88
C LYS A 93 9.36 -8.02 9.89
N ARG A 94 10.62 -8.19 9.49
CA ARG A 94 11.67 -8.79 10.33
C ARG A 94 12.07 -7.87 11.49
N VAL A 95 12.22 -6.57 11.23
CA VAL A 95 12.75 -5.61 12.21
C VAL A 95 11.70 -5.19 13.24
N LEU A 96 10.43 -5.14 12.85
CA LEU A 96 9.33 -4.66 13.70
C LEU A 96 8.55 -5.80 14.35
N GLU A 97 9.01 -7.05 14.20
CA GLU A 97 8.42 -8.20 14.86
C GLU A 97 8.45 -8.01 16.39
N GLY A 98 7.30 -8.16 17.04
CA GLY A 98 7.16 -7.97 18.49
C GLY A 98 7.05 -6.52 18.97
N VAL A 99 7.09 -5.52 18.07
CA VAL A 99 6.87 -4.11 18.45
C VAL A 99 5.41 -3.89 18.83
N LYS A 100 5.16 -3.46 20.08
CA LYS A 100 3.80 -3.17 20.56
C LYS A 100 3.14 -2.07 19.71
N GLY A 101 1.93 -2.33 19.27
CA GLY A 101 1.15 -1.41 18.44
C GLY A 101 1.32 -1.63 16.93
N ILE A 102 2.18 -2.56 16.51
CA ILE A 102 2.32 -3.01 15.13
C ILE A 102 1.73 -4.42 15.01
N ALA A 103 0.94 -4.65 13.97
CA ALA A 103 0.38 -5.95 13.65
C ALA A 103 0.64 -6.28 12.18
N PHE A 104 0.88 -7.55 11.90
CA PHE A 104 1.05 -8.06 10.54
C PHE A 104 -0.13 -8.96 10.19
N GLN A 105 -0.87 -8.58 9.16
CA GLN A 105 -1.98 -9.38 8.63
C GLN A 105 -1.56 -9.97 7.28
N TRP A 106 -1.64 -11.30 7.17
CA TRP A 106 -1.43 -12.00 5.91
C TRP A 106 -2.78 -12.29 5.29
N MET A 107 -2.92 -11.95 4.00
CA MET A 107 -4.05 -12.35 3.17
C MET A 107 -3.59 -13.48 2.25
N THR A 108 -4.52 -14.36 1.94
CA THR A 108 -4.33 -15.53 1.09
C THR A 108 -5.20 -15.43 -0.15
N GLY A 109 -5.01 -16.36 -1.10
CA GLY A 109 -5.90 -16.46 -2.25
C GLY A 109 -7.38 -16.64 -1.88
N ALA A 110 -7.69 -17.18 -0.70
CA ALA A 110 -9.05 -17.32 -0.21
C ALA A 110 -9.72 -15.97 0.10
N ASP A 111 -8.93 -14.93 0.36
CA ASP A 111 -9.41 -13.57 0.66
C ASP A 111 -9.63 -12.73 -0.62
N ILE A 112 -9.28 -13.29 -1.79
CA ILE A 112 -9.32 -12.59 -3.07
C ILE A 112 -10.65 -12.88 -3.77
N VAL A 113 -11.51 -11.87 -3.83
CA VAL A 113 -12.75 -11.92 -4.62
C VAL A 113 -12.47 -11.40 -6.03
N ARG A 114 -12.49 -12.29 -7.02
CA ARG A 114 -12.35 -11.94 -8.44
C ARG A 114 -13.62 -12.29 -9.19
N HIS A 115 -13.86 -11.57 -10.29
CA HIS A 115 -14.93 -11.91 -11.22
C HIS A 115 -14.76 -13.36 -11.71
N PRO A 116 -15.81 -14.19 -11.79
CA PRO A 116 -15.70 -15.60 -12.20
C PRO A 116 -14.92 -15.81 -13.51
N LEU A 117 -15.16 -14.96 -14.51
CA LEU A 117 -14.42 -14.99 -15.78
C LEU A 117 -12.90 -14.81 -15.58
N VAL A 118 -12.47 -13.92 -14.68
CA VAL A 118 -11.05 -13.68 -14.41
C VAL A 118 -10.42 -14.93 -13.78
N MET A 119 -11.15 -15.62 -12.92
CA MET A 119 -10.70 -16.89 -12.34
C MET A 119 -10.53 -17.97 -13.41
N GLU A 120 -11.48 -18.09 -14.35
CA GLU A 120 -11.37 -19.04 -15.46
C GLU A 120 -10.19 -18.73 -16.39
N ILE A 121 -9.92 -17.44 -16.65
CA ILE A 121 -8.74 -17.01 -17.42
C ILE A 121 -7.45 -17.43 -16.70
N ILE A 122 -7.34 -17.18 -15.41
CA ILE A 122 -6.14 -17.54 -14.63
C ILE A 122 -5.90 -19.04 -14.67
N ARG A 123 -6.95 -19.85 -14.44
CA ARG A 123 -6.86 -21.32 -14.51
C ARG A 123 -6.36 -21.82 -15.86
N ALA A 124 -6.82 -21.21 -16.95
CA ALA A 124 -6.38 -21.58 -18.30
C ALA A 124 -4.88 -21.30 -18.51
N TYR A 125 -4.35 -20.19 -17.99
CA TYR A 125 -2.92 -19.87 -18.07
C TYR A 125 -2.06 -20.76 -17.16
N GLU A 126 -2.55 -21.10 -15.96
CA GLU A 126 -1.86 -22.01 -15.04
C GLU A 126 -1.67 -23.41 -15.67
N GLN A 127 -2.70 -23.95 -16.33
CA GLN A 127 -2.63 -25.24 -17.02
C GLN A 127 -1.64 -25.28 -18.18
N GLN A 128 -1.40 -24.14 -18.85
CA GLN A 128 -0.41 -24.04 -19.91
C GLN A 128 1.02 -24.01 -19.36
N ALA A 129 1.24 -23.37 -18.21
CA ALA A 129 2.57 -23.25 -17.61
C ALA A 129 3.08 -24.56 -16.99
N GLU A 130 2.19 -25.52 -16.72
CA GLU A 130 2.51 -26.86 -16.20
C GLU A 130 2.80 -27.91 -17.30
N GLN A 131 2.67 -27.56 -18.59
CA GLN A 131 3.00 -28.41 -19.75
C GLN A 131 4.36 -28.07 -20.34
#